data_AF-A0A6M8VNV3-F1
#
_entry.id   AF-A0A6M8VNV3-F1
#
_cell.length_a   1.000
_cell.length_b   1.000
_cell.length_c   1.000
_cell.angle_alpha   90.00
_cell.angle_beta   90.00
_cell.angle_gamma   90.00
#
_symmetry.space_group_name_H-M   'P 1'
#
loop_
_entity.id
_entity.type
_entity.pdbx_description
1 polymer ?
#
loop_
_entity_poly.entity_id
_entity_poly.type
_entity_poly.pdbx_seq_one_letter_code
_entity_poly.pdbx_strand_id
1 'polypeptide(L)' 'MTVKIKVIKPFTFAYDGIKPVHYAPGEHSVSQRCAEVAIAEGWAKKQPAKTKKKGGKT' A
#
# COMPACT_ATOMS: atom_id res chain seq x y z
N MET A 1 -2.39 8.96 9.15
CA MET A 1 -3.40 8.13 8.43
C MET A 1 -2.72 6.87 7.90
N THR A 2 -3.33 5.71 8.10
CA THR A 2 -2.83 4.42 7.57
C THR A 2 -3.69 3.99 6.38
N VAL A 3 -3.06 3.38 5.38
CA VAL A 3 -3.68 2.94 4.13
C VAL A 3 -3.36 1.48 3.88
N LYS A 4 -4.33 0.78 3.27
CA LYS A 4 -4.17 -0.63 2.90
C LYS A 4 -3.59 -0.74 1.50
N ILE A 5 -2.49 -1.46 1.39
CA ILE A 5 -1.85 -1.81 0.12
C ILE A 5 -1.74 -3.31 0.00
N LYS A 6 -1.78 -3.80 -1.24
CA LYS A 6 -1.44 -5.17 -1.57
C LYS A 6 -0.01 -5.21 -2.09
N VAL A 7 0.89 -5.71 -1.27
CA VAL A 7 2.30 -5.92 -1.59
C VAL A 7 2.41 -7.10 -2.55
N ILE A 8 3.06 -6.88 -3.68
CA ILE A 8 3.26 -7.87 -4.75
C ILE A 8 4.69 -8.38 -4.70
N LYS A 9 5.65 -7.48 -4.49
CA LYS A 9 7.06 -7.80 -4.28
C LYS A 9 7.44 -7.46 -2.86
N PRO A 10 8.16 -8.35 -2.15
CA PRO A 10 8.63 -8.04 -0.81
C PRO A 10 9.56 -6.84 -0.85
N PHE A 11 9.41 -5.94 0.11
CA PHE A 11 10.26 -4.75 0.22
C PHE A 11 10.50 -4.41 1.69
N THR A 12 11.55 -3.62 1.93
CA THR A 12 11.89 -3.14 3.26
C THR A 12 11.76 -1.62 3.27
N PHE A 13 10.98 -1.07 4.19
CA PHE A 13 10.79 0.37 4.32
C PHE A 13 11.25 0.83 5.70
N ALA A 14 12.17 1.79 5.73
CA ALA A 14 12.63 2.39 6.98
C ALA A 14 11.73 3.55 7.35
N TYR A 15 11.07 3.44 8.50
CA TYR A 15 10.34 4.56 9.09
C TYR A 15 11.33 5.42 9.88
N ASP A 16 11.42 6.70 9.52
CA ASP A 16 12.25 7.71 10.17
C ASP A 16 13.72 7.31 10.36
N GLY A 17 14.24 6.41 9.51
CA GLY A 17 15.63 5.95 9.56
C GLY A 17 16.00 5.06 10.75
N ILE A 18 15.06 4.73 11.64
CA ILE A 18 15.37 4.06 12.92
C ILE A 18 14.94 2.58 12.91
N LYS A 19 13.87 2.21 12.18
CA LYS A 19 13.39 0.82 12.12
C LYS A 19 13.03 0.39 10.69
N PRO A 20 13.86 -0.42 10.02
CA PRO A 20 13.47 -1.09 8.78
C PRO A 20 12.38 -2.12 9.08
N VAL A 21 11.23 -1.98 8.42
CA VAL A 21 10.13 -2.95 8.48
C VAL A 21 10.10 -3.70 7.17
N HIS A 22 10.15 -5.02 7.25
CA HIS A 22 10.03 -5.90 6.09
C HIS A 22 8.56 -6.21 5.82
N TYR A 23 8.12 -6.02 4.58
CA TYR A 23 6.78 -6.34 4.12
C TYR A 23 6.84 -7.51 3.16
N ALA A 24 6.17 -8.61 3.52
CA ALA A 24 5.99 -9.76 2.66
C ALA A 24 4.91 -9.48 1.59
N PRO A 25 4.83 -10.28 0.52
CA PRO A 25 3.71 -10.22 -0.40
C PRO A 25 2.40 -10.53 0.33
N GLY A 26 1.40 -9.66 0.20
CA GLY A 26 0.17 -9.75 0.98
C GLY A 26 -0.50 -8.40 1.20
N GLU A 27 -1.57 -8.42 1.99
CA GLU A 27 -2.28 -7.20 2.37
C GLU A 27 -1.65 -6.60 3.63
N HIS A 28 -1.20 -5.36 3.55
CA HIS A 28 -0.57 -4.66 4.66
C HIS A 28 -1.17 -3.27 4.84
N SER A 29 -1.29 -2.85 6.11
CA SER A 29 -1.66 -1.48 6.46
C SER A 29 -0.38 -0.70 6.75
N VAL A 30 -0.09 0.31 5.94
CA VAL A 30 1.13 1.12 6.02
C VAL A 30 0.81 2.62 6.10
N SER A 31 1.80 3.48 6.35
CA SER A 31 1.59 4.93 6.26
C SER A 31 1.35 5.37 4.81
N GLN A 32 0.68 6.51 4.62
CA GLN A 32 0.43 7.06 3.29
C GLN A 32 1.73 7.21 2.46
N ARG A 33 2.80 7.75 3.08
CA ARG A 33 4.11 7.90 2.44
C ARG A 33 4.70 6.56 1.99
N CYS A 34 4.62 5.52 2.84
CA CYS A 34 5.09 4.18 2.50
C CYS A 34 4.30 3.59 1.32
N ALA A 35 2.98 3.76 1.31
CA ALA A 35 2.15 3.31 0.21
C ALA A 35 2.47 4.03 -1.10
N GLU A 36 2.66 5.35 -1.09
CA GLU A 36 3.01 6.11 -2.29
C GLU A 36 4.32 5.64 -2.89
N VAL A 37 5.36 5.45 -2.06
CA VAL A 37 6.66 4.90 -2.49
C VAL A 37 6.49 3.47 -3.03
N ALA A 38 5.85 2.58 -2.27
CA ALA A 38 5.69 1.19 -2.68
C ALA A 38 4.86 1.04 -3.97
N ILE A 39 3.91 1.94 -4.22
CA ILE A 39 3.12 1.96 -5.46
C ILE A 39 3.93 2.54 -6.62
N ALA A 40 4.66 3.64 -6.40
CA ALA A 40 5.49 4.28 -7.43
C ALA A 40 6.61 3.34 -7.92
N GLU A 41 7.25 2.62 -7.01
CA GLU A 41 8.28 1.62 -7.32
C GLU A 41 7.69 0.31 -7.90
N GLY A 42 6.37 0.15 -7.88
CA GLY A 42 5.69 -1.06 -8.34
C GLY A 42 5.88 -2.27 -7.42
N TRP A 43 6.25 -2.07 -6.15
CA TRP A 43 6.32 -3.13 -5.14
C TRP A 43 4.95 -3.51 -4.60
N ALA A 44 4.01 -2.55 -4.57
CA ALA A 44 2.66 -2.75 -4.10
C ALA A 44 1.63 -2.11 -5.03
N LYS A 45 0.36 -2.50 -4.88
CA LYS A 45 -0.78 -1.85 -5.52
C LYS A 45 -1.69 -1.23 -4.45
N LYS A 46 -2.24 -0.06 -4.78
CA LYS A 46 -3.28 0.59 -3.98
C LYS A 46 -4.47 -0.37 -3.93
N GLN A 47 -4.83 -0.81 -2.73
CA GLN A 47 -6.04 -1.60 -2.60
C GLN A 47 -7.19 -0.59 -2.64
N PRO A 48 -8.10 -0.66 -3.63
CA PRO A 48 -9.25 0.22 -3.64
C PRO A 48 -10.03 -0.09 -2.36
N ALA A 49 -10.12 0.88 -1.45
CA ALA A 49 -11.02 0.81 -0.31
C ALA A 49 -12.43 0.74 -0.90
N LYS A 50 -12.96 -0.48 -1.07
CA LYS A 50 -14.22 -0.80 -1.76
C LYS A 50 -15.02 0.45 -2.09
N THR A 51 -14.69 1.11 -3.20
CA THR A 51 -15.62 2.07 -3.77
C THR A 51 -16.73 1.15 -4.21
N LYS A 52 -17.81 1.07 -3.42
CA LYS A 52 -19.08 0.61 -3.94
C LYS A 52 -19.27 1.44 -5.20
N LYS A 53 -18.98 0.85 -6.37
CA LYS A 53 -19.54 1.31 -7.63
C LYS A 53 -21.05 1.29 -7.38
N LYS A 54 -21.64 2.43 -7.01
CA LYS A 54 -22.99 2.69 -7.49
C LYS A 54 -22.81 2.85 -8.98
N GLY A 55 -23.19 1.82 -9.73
CA GLY A 55 -23.41 1.97 -11.16
C GLY A 55 -24.37 3.14 -11.36
N GLY A 56 -23.89 4.17 -12.05
CA GLY A 56 -24.74 5.16 -12.69
C GLY A 56 -24.77 4.79 -14.16
N LYS A 57 -25.72 3.93 -14.52
CA LYS A 57 -26.18 3.75 -15.89
C LYS A 57 -27.04 4.98 -16.22
N THR A 58 -26.59 5.81 -17.15
CA THR A 58 -27.46 6.56 -18.08
C THR A 58 -26.66 6.93 -19.29
#